data_AF-A0A353CRM5-F1
#
_entry.id   AF-A0A353CRM5-F1
#
_cell.length_a   1.000
_cell.length_b   1.000
_cell.length_c   1.000
_cell.angle_alpha   90.00
_cell.angle_beta   90.00
_cell.angle_gamma   90.00
#
_symmetry.space_group_name_H-M   'P 1'
#
loop_
_entity.id
_entity.type
_entity.pdbx_description
1 polymer ?
#
loop_
_entity_poly.entity_id
_entity_poly.type
_entity_poly.pdbx_seq_one_letter_code
_entity_poly.pdbx_strand_id
1 'polypeptide(L)' 'MRENPRILLVRTDRIGDVTLTTPAAAALKAALPGARLHFLA' A
#
# COMPACT_ATOMS: atom_id res chain seq x y z
N MET A 1 -22.98 0.16 -5.75
CA MET A 1 -22.00 0.18 -4.64
C MET A 1 -20.63 0.34 -5.29
N ARG A 2 -19.86 1.39 -4.95
CA ARG A 2 -18.50 1.54 -5.51
C ARG A 2 -17.61 0.47 -4.87
N GLU A 3 -17.04 -0.41 -5.68
CA GLU A 3 -16.16 -1.48 -5.22
C GLU A 3 -14.94 -0.89 -4.48
N ASN A 4 -14.54 -1.53 -3.39
CA ASN A 4 -13.36 -1.11 -2.65
C ASN A 4 -12.11 -1.28 -3.54
N PRO A 5 -11.26 -0.24 -3.67
CA PRO A 5 -10.07 -0.31 -4.53
C PRO A 5 -9.11 -1.43 -4.13
N ARG A 6 -8.53 -2.12 -5.10
CA ARG A 6 -7.48 -3.12 -4.90
C ARG A 6 -6.16 -2.57 -5.43
N ILE A 7 -5.17 -2.42 -4.56
CA ILE A 7 -3.90 -1.74 -4.84
C ILE A 7 -2.74 -2.70 -4.59
N LEU A 8 -1.85 -2.86 -5.58
CA LEU A 8 -0.61 -3.63 -5.44
C LEU A 8 0.57 -2.66 -5.35
N LEU A 9 1.28 -2.70 -4.23
CA LEU A 9 2.53 -1.99 -3.99
C LEU A 9 3.68 -2.92 -4.36
N VAL A 10 4.35 -2.64 -5.48
CA VAL A 10 5.55 -3.36 -5.92
C VAL A 10 6.77 -2.55 -5.48
N ARG A 11 7.67 -3.20 -4.76
CA ARG A 11 8.96 -2.61 -4.36
C ARG A 11 10.09 -3.54 -4.78
N THR A 12 11.23 -2.98 -5.15
CA THR A 12 12.44 -3.74 -5.47
C THR A 12 13.30 -3.86 -4.22
N ASP A 13 13.58 -5.09 -3.79
CA ASP A 13 14.07 -5.36 -2.44
C ASP A 13 15.42 -4.72 -2.04
N ARG A 14 15.33 -3.76 -1.11
CA ARG A 14 16.31 -3.51 -0.05
C ARG A 14 15.53 -3.28 1.25
N ILE A 15 15.99 -3.80 2.39
CA ILE A 15 15.30 -3.65 3.69
C ILE A 15 14.97 -2.18 4.03
N GLY A 16 15.79 -1.23 3.58
CA GLY A 16 15.52 0.21 3.75
C GLY A 16 14.21 0.69 3.10
N ASP A 17 13.75 0.04 2.02
CA ASP A 17 12.50 0.39 1.35
C ASP A 17 11.26 -0.01 2.15
N VAL A 18 11.34 -1.02 3.03
CA VAL A 18 10.18 -1.46 3.84
C VAL A 18 9.73 -0.36 4.79
N THR A 19 10.69 0.24 5.50
CA THR A 19 10.42 1.31 6.44
C THR A 19 9.95 2.57 5.73
N LEU A 20 10.48 2.85 4.54
CA LEU A 20 10.12 4.01 3.72
C LEU A 20 8.78 3.86 2.99
N THR A 21 8.32 2.64 2.71
CA THR A 21 7.04 2.37 2.03
C THR A 21 5.85 2.22 2.99
N THR A 22 6.11 2.01 4.28
CA THR A 22 5.06 1.90 5.31
C THR A 22 4.24 3.19 5.48
N PRO A 23 4.82 4.41 5.50
CA PRO A 23 4.06 5.67 5.53
C PRO A 23 3.16 5.85 4.30
N ALA A 24 3.62 5.43 3.11
CA ALA A 24 2.82 5.52 1.89
C ALA A 24 1.57 4.63 1.97
N ALA A 25 1.69 3.41 2.50
CA ALA A 25 0.54 2.53 2.72
C ALA A 25 -0.44 3.09 3.77
N ALA A 26 0.06 3.73 4.83
CA ALA A 26 -0.78 4.39 5.82
C ALA A 26 -1.57 5.57 5.22
N ALA A 27 -0.91 6.41 4.42
CA ALA A 27 -1.55 7.52 3.70
C ALA A 27 -2.64 7.01 2.73
N LEU A 28 -2.37 5.93 2.00
CA LEU A 28 -3.35 5.29 1.10
C LEU A 28 -4.57 4.76 1.86
N LYS A 29 -4.40 4.15 3.03
CA LYS A 29 -5.53 3.70 3.88
C LYS A 29 -6.38 4.86 4.40
N ALA A 30 -5.75 5.98 4.77
CA ALA A 30 -6.46 7.16 5.23
C ALA A 30 -7.26 7.82 4.09
N ALA A 31 -6.68 7.91 2.89
CA ALA A 31 -7.32 8.50 1.72
C ALA A 31 -8.39 7.59 1.08
N LEU A 32 -8.22 6.27 1.18
CA LEU A 32 -9.13 5.27 0.62
C LEU A 32 -9.60 4.28 1.70
N PRO A 33 -10.52 4.70 2.59
CA PRO A 33 -11.11 3.82 3.58
C PRO A 33 -11.76 2.60 2.90
N GLY A 34 -11.32 1.41 3.27
CA GLY A 34 -11.81 0.14 2.69
C GLY A 34 -10.96 -0.45 1.56
N ALA A 35 -9.99 0.29 1.00
CA ALA A 35 -9.10 -0.26 -0.02
C ALA A 35 -8.30 -1.48 0.49
N ARG A 36 -8.12 -2.51 -0.34
CA ARG A 36 -7.23 -3.64 -0.05
C ARG A 36 -5.86 -3.36 -0.66
N LEU A 37 -4.82 -3.40 0.17
CA LEU A 37 -3.44 -3.24 -0.27
C LEU A 37 -2.72 -4.59 -0.20
N HIS A 38 -1.94 -4.91 -1.23
CA HIS A 38 -1.03 -6.04 -1.27
C HIS A 38 0.39 -5.52 -1.51
N PHE A 39 1.38 -6.19 -0.93
CA PHE A 39 2.79 -5.90 -1.17
C PHE A 39 3.41 -7.04 -1.96
N LEU A 40 4.12 -6.70 -3.02
CA LEU A 40 5.08 -7.58 -3.68
C LEU A 40 6.47 -7.04 -3.31
N ALA A 41 7.18 -7.84 -2.51
CA ALA A 41 8.59 -7.66 -2.19
C ALA A 41 9.40 -8.53 -3.15
#